data_AF-A0A6C0BLU5-F1
#
_entry.id   AF-A0A6C0BLU5-F1
#
_cell.length_a   1.000
_cell.length_b   1.000
_cell.length_c   1.000
_cell.angle_alpha   90.00
_cell.angle_beta   90.00
_cell.angle_gamma   90.00
#
_symmetry.space_group_name_H-M   'P 1'
#
loop_
_entity.id
_entity.type
_entity.pdbx_description
1 polymer ?
#
loop_
_entity_poly.entity_id
_entity_poly.type
_entity_poly.pdbx_seq_one_letter_code
_entity_poly.pdbx_strand_id
1 'polypeptide(L)'
;MKYALQIYGVFRTFDVCLSQILKYIMFPQIDCDVFILSQKDDGYSLDNETMIKNLVGPHLVAFKYIEEYPEGVLRYEEELCQHYRACVENAKKKIQSELITNGFVTRLWYRRWLVNQMRIDHEKKTGVKYDWVIRTRFDIGYRTVKNHVQLQLLTQPPQPEWVYMYPDTFSCGSPGAINYESELIHHWPYVYHRYLDTGSFQEMNNNFNTLKKWLFMSEMNLIQYFKASKYHIHTLPPDFKIMRRSMVGEVSNSDLQNDHMTSVHYGLGDRWVDVTDQFVELLAEQYDHPHNRSLLAINNALAKTDPAPGLVKKLVITTLEGNEFVYMEHASYWFKYQYIYFISCPLDEIKKVTYGLGTRVHDVTKKFCALSNAHNSTVYVSNHLVANDPSPGDEKILTLLLQDGTRYEFAEYSILVMA
;
A
#
# COMPACT_ATOMS: atom_id res chain seq x y z
N MET A 1 15.19 18.29 -3.57
CA MET A 1 14.32 17.71 -4.60
C MET A 1 12.91 18.17 -4.29
N LYS A 2 12.19 18.71 -5.28
CA LYS A 2 10.84 19.22 -5.10
C LYS A 2 9.81 18.30 -5.75
N TYR A 3 8.78 17.93 -4.99
CA TYR A 3 7.78 16.93 -5.33
C TYR A 3 6.45 17.60 -5.64
N ALA A 4 5.70 17.05 -6.59
CA ALA A 4 4.28 17.36 -6.77
C ALA A 4 3.43 16.14 -6.44
N LEU A 5 2.55 16.24 -5.45
CA LEU A 5 1.54 15.24 -5.14
C LEU A 5 0.21 15.65 -5.78
N GLN A 6 -0.28 14.85 -6.72
CA GLN A 6 -1.55 15.05 -7.39
C GLN A 6 -2.58 14.04 -6.89
N ILE A 7 -3.68 14.52 -6.32
CA ILE A 7 -4.75 13.71 -5.76
C ILE A 7 -6.02 13.98 -6.54
N TYR A 8 -6.70 12.93 -6.99
CA TYR A 8 -7.92 13.04 -7.76
C TYR A 8 -9.00 12.03 -7.35
N GLY A 9 -10.26 12.33 -7.65
CA GLY A 9 -11.38 11.41 -7.43
C GLY A 9 -12.41 11.96 -6.44
N VAL A 10 -13.02 11.07 -5.65
CA VAL A 10 -14.04 11.40 -4.63
C VAL A 10 -13.53 11.03 -3.25
N PHE A 11 -14.02 11.65 -2.17
CA PHE A 11 -13.52 11.46 -0.79
C PHE A 11 -13.85 10.10 -0.15
N ARG A 12 -13.83 9.01 -0.90
CA ARG A 12 -14.05 7.66 -0.36
C ARG A 12 -12.78 7.23 0.38
N THR A 13 -12.93 6.85 1.66
CA THR A 13 -11.87 6.27 2.52
C THR A 13 -10.57 7.10 2.59
N PHE A 14 -10.66 8.41 2.33
CA PHE A 14 -9.49 9.28 2.24
C PHE A 14 -8.76 9.41 3.57
N ASP A 15 -9.50 9.38 4.68
CA ASP A 15 -9.00 9.49 6.05
C ASP A 15 -7.94 8.42 6.34
N VAL A 16 -8.15 7.20 5.84
CA VAL A 16 -7.18 6.10 5.93
C VAL A 16 -6.16 6.17 4.79
N CYS A 17 -6.64 6.23 3.54
CA CYS A 17 -5.80 6.09 2.35
C CYS A 17 -4.78 7.23 2.20
N LEU A 18 -5.22 8.48 2.37
CA LEU A 18 -4.36 9.64 2.23
C LEU A 18 -3.31 9.66 3.33
N SER A 19 -3.69 9.40 4.58
CA SER A 19 -2.75 9.33 5.70
C SER A 19 -1.64 8.30 5.45
N GLN A 20 -2.01 7.09 4.99
CA GLN A 20 -1.06 6.05 4.60
C GLN A 20 -0.12 6.55 3.49
N ILE A 21 -0.65 7.06 2.38
CA ILE A 21 0.16 7.55 1.25
C ILE A 21 1.14 8.63 1.71
N LEU A 22 0.69 9.61 2.51
CA LEU A 22 1.53 10.68 3.03
C LEU A 22 2.67 10.12 3.90
N LYS A 23 2.40 9.13 4.76
CA LYS A 23 3.43 8.43 5.53
C LYS A 23 4.45 7.74 4.62
N TYR A 24 4.01 7.03 3.58
CA TYR A 24 4.89 6.27 2.70
C TYR A 24 5.83 7.13 1.85
N ILE A 25 5.35 8.26 1.36
CA ILE A 25 6.21 9.19 0.60
C ILE A 25 7.11 10.02 1.52
N MET A 26 7.10 9.73 2.84
CA MET A 26 7.78 10.49 3.88
C MET A 26 7.41 11.97 3.81
N PHE A 27 6.12 12.26 3.61
CA PHE A 27 5.61 13.60 3.33
C PHE A 27 6.15 14.70 4.26
N PRO A 28 6.27 14.48 5.59
CA PRO A 28 6.84 15.50 6.50
C PRO A 28 8.32 15.82 6.26
N GLN A 29 9.03 14.99 5.50
CA GLN A 29 10.48 15.07 5.27
C GLN A 29 10.83 15.55 3.85
N ILE A 30 9.84 15.71 2.96
CA ILE A 30 10.04 16.11 1.57
C ILE A 30 9.43 17.50 1.28
N ASP A 31 10.10 18.29 0.44
CA ASP A 31 9.54 19.52 -0.11
C ASP A 31 8.50 19.16 -1.18
N CYS A 32 7.23 19.15 -0.79
CA CYS A 32 6.13 18.70 -1.62
C CYS A 32 5.04 19.78 -1.74
N ASP A 33 4.58 20.00 -2.97
CA ASP A 33 3.39 20.77 -3.27
C ASP A 33 2.23 19.83 -3.60
N VAL A 34 1.05 20.09 -3.03
CA VAL A 34 -0.13 19.23 -3.18
C VAL A 34 -1.18 19.90 -4.07
N PHE A 35 -1.67 19.15 -5.06
CA PHE A 35 -2.71 19.51 -6.00
C PHE A 35 -3.87 18.54 -5.88
N ILE A 36 -5.06 19.03 -5.57
CA ILE A 36 -6.25 18.22 -5.33
C ILE A 36 -7.35 18.62 -6.30
N LEU A 37 -7.84 17.65 -7.06
CA LEU A 37 -9.05 17.77 -7.87
C LEU A 37 -10.09 16.77 -7.39
N SER A 38 -11.17 17.26 -6.80
CA SER A 38 -12.26 16.41 -6.31
C SER A 38 -13.56 16.62 -7.08
N GLN A 39 -14.57 15.84 -6.74
CA GLN A 39 -15.95 16.04 -7.14
C GLN A 39 -16.81 16.08 -5.88
N LYS A 40 -17.87 16.89 -5.86
CA LYS A 40 -18.76 17.02 -4.69
C LYS A 40 -19.74 15.85 -4.52
N ASP A 41 -19.61 14.81 -5.35
CA ASP A 41 -20.44 13.61 -5.29
C ASP A 41 -20.03 12.66 -4.14
N ASP A 42 -20.87 11.63 -3.92
CA ASP A 42 -20.72 10.46 -3.03
C ASP A 42 -19.53 10.50 -2.04
N GLY A 43 -19.76 11.15 -0.89
CA GLY A 43 -18.79 11.24 0.21
C GLY A 43 -18.25 12.65 0.46
N TYR A 44 -18.69 13.67 -0.28
CA TYR A 44 -18.36 15.06 0.03
C TYR A 44 -18.97 15.54 1.36
N SER A 45 -18.15 16.20 2.20
CA SER A 45 -18.59 17.04 3.31
C SER A 45 -17.54 18.13 3.56
N LEU A 46 -17.97 19.24 4.18
CA LEU A 46 -17.05 20.30 4.63
C LEU A 46 -16.05 19.77 5.67
N ASP A 47 -16.46 18.79 6.48
CA ASP A 47 -15.60 18.12 7.44
C ASP A 47 -14.48 17.35 6.74
N ASN A 48 -14.80 16.62 5.65
CA ASN A 48 -13.81 15.89 4.87
C ASN A 48 -12.80 16.84 4.21
N GLU A 49 -13.27 17.95 3.65
CA GLU A 49 -12.40 19.00 3.11
C GLU A 49 -11.48 19.58 4.20
N THR A 50 -12.03 19.85 5.38
CA THR A 50 -11.27 20.36 6.53
C THR A 50 -10.22 19.35 6.99
N MET A 51 -10.57 18.07 7.09
CA MET A 51 -9.63 17.00 7.43
C MET A 51 -8.50 16.90 6.40
N ILE A 52 -8.81 16.94 5.10
CA ILE A 52 -7.79 16.92 4.03
C ILE A 52 -6.87 18.13 4.17
N LYS A 53 -7.42 19.34 4.30
CA LYS A 53 -6.64 20.57 4.49
C LYS A 53 -5.73 20.50 5.70
N ASN A 54 -6.19 19.90 6.80
CA ASN A 54 -5.38 19.69 8.00
C ASN A 54 -4.26 18.66 7.76
N LEU A 55 -4.53 17.58 7.02
CA LEU A 55 -3.54 16.55 6.70
C LEU A 55 -2.39 17.07 5.83
N VAL A 56 -2.70 17.86 4.80
CA VAL A 56 -1.67 18.37 3.87
C VAL A 56 -1.13 19.75 4.28
N GLY A 57 -1.87 20.49 5.10
CA GLY A 57 -1.46 21.74 5.72
C GLY A 57 -0.91 22.78 4.73
N PRO A 58 0.25 23.40 5.02
CA PRO A 58 0.79 24.50 4.21
C PRO A 58 1.27 24.06 2.81
N HIS A 59 1.35 22.75 2.56
CA HIS A 59 1.76 22.20 1.26
C HIS A 59 0.65 22.23 0.21
N LEU A 60 -0.59 22.54 0.60
CA LEU A 60 -1.71 22.61 -0.33
C LEU A 60 -1.59 23.82 -1.26
N VAL A 61 -1.23 23.58 -2.52
CA VAL A 61 -1.10 24.62 -3.54
C VAL A 61 -2.43 24.91 -4.23
N ALA A 62 -3.21 23.86 -4.52
CA ALA A 62 -4.51 24.04 -5.15
C ALA A 62 -5.47 22.91 -4.76
N PHE A 63 -6.70 23.30 -4.39
CA PHE A 63 -7.83 22.40 -4.18
C PHE A 63 -8.97 22.92 -5.05
N LYS A 64 -9.41 22.13 -6.02
CA LYS A 64 -10.54 22.45 -6.89
C LYS A 64 -11.57 21.34 -6.92
N TYR A 65 -12.80 21.72 -7.24
CA TYR A 65 -13.86 20.80 -7.58
C TYR A 65 -14.09 20.80 -9.10
N ILE A 66 -14.43 19.65 -9.68
CA ILE A 66 -14.72 19.56 -11.13
C ILE A 66 -15.86 20.53 -11.52
N GLU A 67 -16.82 20.74 -10.62
CA GLU A 67 -17.95 21.65 -10.77
C GLU A 67 -17.54 23.13 -10.86
N GLU A 68 -16.31 23.49 -10.49
CA GLU A 68 -15.77 24.85 -10.59
C GLU A 68 -15.11 25.13 -11.94
N TYR A 69 -14.96 24.11 -12.79
CA TYR A 69 -14.38 24.28 -14.12
C TYR A 69 -15.41 24.86 -15.12
N PRO A 70 -14.95 25.59 -16.16
CA PRO A 70 -15.84 26.14 -17.17
C PRO A 70 -16.69 25.06 -17.87
N GLU A 71 -17.88 25.45 -18.34
CA GLU A 71 -18.82 24.54 -19.03
C GLU A 71 -18.17 23.75 -20.19
N GLY A 72 -17.25 24.37 -20.92
CA GLY A 72 -16.51 23.69 -22.00
C GLY A 72 -15.69 22.49 -21.52
N VAL A 73 -15.12 22.55 -20.32
CA VAL A 73 -14.35 21.45 -19.71
C VAL A 73 -15.29 20.31 -19.31
N LEU A 74 -16.45 20.63 -18.74
CA LEU A 74 -17.48 19.65 -18.36
C LEU A 74 -18.08 18.97 -19.59
N ARG A 75 -18.37 19.75 -20.64
CA ARG A 75 -18.87 19.24 -21.92
C ARG A 75 -17.87 18.29 -22.56
N TYR A 76 -16.58 18.63 -22.55
CA TYR A 76 -15.54 17.77 -23.10
C TYR A 76 -15.38 16.45 -22.32
N GLU A 77 -15.49 16.47 -20.98
CA GLU A 77 -15.52 15.24 -20.17
C GLU A 77 -16.68 14.31 -20.60
N GLU A 78 -17.88 14.87 -20.83
CA GLU A 78 -19.04 14.09 -21.27
C GLU A 78 -18.88 13.58 -22.71
N GLU A 79 -18.33 14.37 -23.63
CA GLU A 79 -18.01 13.94 -24.99
C GLU A 79 -17.06 12.73 -24.99
N LEU A 80 -16.00 12.77 -24.17
CA LEU A 80 -15.10 11.63 -23.98
C LEU A 80 -15.84 10.38 -23.46
N CYS A 81 -16.75 10.55 -22.50
CA CYS A 81 -17.56 9.46 -21.96
C CYS A 81 -18.52 8.87 -23.00
N GLN A 82 -19.16 9.71 -23.81
CA GLN A 82 -20.04 9.29 -24.89
C GLN A 82 -19.27 8.54 -25.98
N HIS A 83 -18.10 9.05 -26.36
CA HIS A 83 -17.22 8.39 -27.32
C HIS A 83 -16.76 7.02 -26.82
N TYR A 84 -16.35 6.93 -25.55
CA TYR A 84 -16.04 5.66 -24.89
C TYR A 84 -17.21 4.67 -24.96
N ARG A 85 -18.42 5.10 -24.58
CA ARG A 85 -19.62 4.24 -24.62
C ARG A 85 -19.86 3.72 -26.04
N ALA A 86 -19.76 4.58 -27.06
CA ALA A 86 -19.92 4.18 -28.46
C ALA A 86 -18.89 3.12 -28.89
N CYS A 87 -17.62 3.26 -28.51
CA CYS A 87 -16.58 2.25 -28.77
C CYS A 87 -16.90 0.90 -28.13
N VAL A 88 -17.33 0.88 -26.86
CA VAL A 88 -17.69 -0.36 -26.15
C VAL A 88 -18.90 -1.02 -26.80
N GLU A 89 -19.94 -0.25 -27.14
CA GLU A 89 -21.14 -0.79 -27.82
C GLU A 89 -20.81 -1.35 -29.20
N ASN A 90 -19.92 -0.72 -29.96
CA ASN A 90 -19.44 -1.26 -31.22
C ASN A 90 -18.65 -2.56 -31.02
N ALA A 91 -17.82 -2.64 -30.00
CA ALA A 91 -17.11 -3.87 -29.66
C ALA A 91 -18.02 -4.99 -29.16
N LYS A 92 -19.09 -4.67 -28.42
CA LYS A 92 -20.11 -5.65 -28.02
C LYS A 92 -20.72 -6.37 -29.22
N LYS A 93 -20.98 -5.61 -30.29
CA LYS A 93 -21.52 -6.14 -31.55
C LYS A 93 -20.52 -6.97 -32.33
N LYS A 94 -19.22 -6.62 -32.29
CA LYS A 94 -18.17 -7.22 -33.14
C LYS A 94 -17.37 -8.34 -32.47
N ILE A 95 -17.24 -8.33 -31.15
CA ILE A 95 -16.31 -9.19 -30.39
C ILE A 95 -17.09 -10.11 -29.43
N GLN A 96 -17.73 -9.55 -28.40
CA GLN A 96 -18.46 -10.31 -27.38
C GLN A 96 -19.51 -9.43 -26.67
N SER A 97 -20.70 -9.96 -26.44
CA SER A 97 -21.85 -9.18 -25.94
C SER A 97 -21.76 -8.73 -24.47
N GLU A 98 -20.94 -9.40 -23.66
CA GLU A 98 -20.85 -9.31 -22.20
C GLU A 98 -19.86 -8.26 -21.69
N LEU A 99 -19.32 -7.42 -22.57
CA LEU A 99 -18.43 -6.32 -22.19
C LEU A 99 -19.14 -5.33 -21.26
N ILE A 100 -18.41 -4.79 -20.29
CA ILE A 100 -18.97 -3.82 -19.34
C ILE A 100 -18.57 -2.40 -19.75
N THR A 101 -19.54 -1.49 -19.71
CA THR A 101 -19.30 -0.06 -19.82
C THR A 101 -19.13 0.55 -18.43
N ASN A 102 -18.02 1.26 -18.20
CA ASN A 102 -17.82 2.04 -16.98
C ASN A 102 -17.30 3.44 -17.33
N GLY A 103 -18.21 4.40 -17.46
CA GLY A 103 -17.84 5.78 -17.77
C GLY A 103 -17.03 6.48 -16.67
N PHE A 104 -17.04 5.95 -15.45
CA PHE A 104 -16.28 6.50 -14.33
C PHE A 104 -14.78 6.54 -14.60
N VAL A 105 -14.24 5.51 -15.26
CA VAL A 105 -12.81 5.38 -15.55
C VAL A 105 -12.35 6.48 -16.52
N THR A 106 -13.13 6.72 -17.57
CA THR A 106 -12.84 7.80 -18.52
C THR A 106 -12.84 9.17 -17.85
N ARG A 107 -13.79 9.41 -16.92
CA ARG A 107 -13.83 10.64 -16.13
C ARG A 107 -12.60 10.78 -15.24
N LEU A 108 -12.22 9.72 -14.54
CA LEU A 108 -11.01 9.72 -13.70
C LEU A 108 -9.76 10.02 -14.53
N TRP A 109 -9.61 9.42 -15.71
CA TRP A 109 -8.43 9.69 -16.55
C TRP A 109 -8.37 11.14 -17.02
N TYR A 110 -9.51 11.70 -17.44
CA TYR A 110 -9.58 13.11 -17.80
C TYR A 110 -9.25 14.03 -16.60
N ARG A 111 -9.70 13.67 -15.40
CA ARG A 111 -9.37 14.40 -14.17
C ARG A 111 -7.91 14.28 -13.78
N ARG A 112 -7.23 13.17 -14.11
CA ARG A 112 -5.76 13.07 -13.99
C ARG A 112 -5.04 14.06 -14.88
N TRP A 113 -5.56 14.29 -16.08
CA TRP A 113 -5.06 15.34 -16.96
C TRP A 113 -5.30 16.73 -16.36
N LEU A 114 -6.51 17.01 -15.87
CA LEU A 114 -6.83 18.31 -15.25
C LEU A 114 -5.97 18.64 -14.02
N VAL A 115 -5.76 17.68 -13.10
CA VAL A 115 -4.88 17.91 -11.94
C VAL A 115 -3.42 18.09 -12.36
N ASN A 116 -3.00 17.46 -13.46
CA ASN A 116 -1.69 17.72 -14.05
C ASN A 116 -1.60 19.11 -14.69
N GLN A 117 -2.67 19.63 -15.31
CA GLN A 117 -2.72 21.01 -15.78
C GLN A 117 -2.60 22.00 -14.61
N MET A 118 -3.21 21.72 -13.45
CA MET A 118 -3.04 22.56 -12.25
C MET A 118 -1.57 22.69 -11.83
N ARG A 119 -0.82 21.58 -11.87
CA ARG A 119 0.62 21.56 -11.61
C ARG A 119 1.39 22.38 -12.67
N ILE A 120 1.12 22.15 -13.96
CA ILE A 120 1.77 22.86 -15.07
C ILE A 120 1.53 24.38 -14.96
N ASP A 121 0.31 24.79 -14.66
CA ASP A 121 -0.04 26.20 -14.51
C ASP A 121 0.70 26.83 -13.32
N HIS A 122 0.85 26.08 -12.22
CA HIS A 122 1.64 26.52 -11.08
C HIS A 122 3.13 26.66 -11.44
N GLU A 123 3.74 25.71 -12.15
CA GLU A 123 5.13 25.82 -12.63
C GLU A 123 5.33 27.05 -13.51
N LYS A 124 4.38 27.31 -14.43
CA LYS A 124 4.42 28.49 -15.30
C LYS A 124 4.30 29.79 -14.51
N LYS A 125 3.40 29.83 -13.54
CA LYS A 125 3.10 31.04 -12.75
C LYS A 125 4.23 31.40 -11.79
N THR A 126 4.87 30.40 -11.18
CA THR A 126 5.83 30.60 -10.08
C THR A 126 7.29 30.39 -10.49
N GLY A 127 7.53 29.72 -11.62
CA GLY A 127 8.86 29.30 -12.03
C GLY A 127 9.36 28.03 -11.31
N VAL A 128 8.58 27.47 -10.37
CA VAL A 128 8.89 26.21 -9.69
C VAL A 128 9.12 25.09 -10.73
N LYS A 129 10.07 24.22 -10.42
CA LYS A 129 10.33 22.98 -11.17
C LYS A 129 10.20 21.80 -10.23
N TYR A 130 9.40 20.83 -10.62
CA TYR A 130 9.27 19.57 -9.90
C TYR A 130 10.28 18.57 -10.45
N ASP A 131 10.91 17.84 -9.56
CA ASP A 131 11.79 16.73 -9.92
C ASP A 131 10.97 15.44 -10.07
N TRP A 132 9.95 15.27 -9.23
CA TRP A 132 9.15 14.05 -9.13
C TRP A 132 7.67 14.39 -9.00
N VAL A 133 6.83 13.65 -9.71
CA VAL A 133 5.37 13.81 -9.66
C VAL A 133 4.75 12.48 -9.25
N ILE A 134 3.98 12.50 -8.17
CA ILE A 134 3.27 11.35 -7.61
C ILE A 134 1.77 11.58 -7.80
N ARG A 135 1.05 10.59 -8.32
CA ARG A 135 -0.41 10.67 -8.54
C ARG A 135 -1.12 9.51 -7.87
N THR A 136 -2.21 9.82 -7.20
CA THR A 136 -3.03 8.84 -6.49
C THR A 136 -4.50 9.26 -6.43
N ARG A 137 -5.39 8.32 -6.14
CA ARG A 137 -6.78 8.61 -5.77
C ARG A 137 -6.96 8.62 -4.26
N PHE A 138 -8.07 9.19 -3.81
CA PHE A 138 -8.47 9.19 -2.40
C PHE A 138 -8.80 7.80 -1.83
N ASP A 139 -9.10 6.83 -2.68
CA ASP A 139 -9.50 5.48 -2.28
C ASP A 139 -8.40 4.44 -2.51
N ILE A 140 -7.15 4.85 -2.72
CA ILE A 140 -6.01 3.94 -2.86
C ILE A 140 -5.24 3.87 -1.55
N GLY A 141 -5.18 2.68 -0.99
CA GLY A 141 -4.38 2.39 0.20
C GLY A 141 -3.64 1.07 0.03
N TYR A 142 -3.02 0.66 1.13
CA TYR A 142 -2.29 -0.59 1.21
C TYR A 142 -3.11 -1.55 2.05
N ARG A 143 -3.38 -2.74 1.51
CA ARG A 143 -3.91 -3.84 2.34
C ARG A 143 -2.78 -4.57 3.05
N THR A 144 -1.59 -4.59 2.43
CA THR A 144 -0.40 -5.31 2.88
C THR A 144 0.78 -4.82 2.05
N VAL A 145 1.86 -4.37 2.68
CA VAL A 145 3.12 -4.14 1.97
C VAL A 145 3.95 -5.40 2.07
N LYS A 146 3.97 -6.22 1.01
CA LYS A 146 4.81 -7.43 1.00
C LYS A 146 6.27 -7.12 0.71
N ASN A 147 6.55 -5.96 0.13
CA ASN A 147 7.88 -5.58 -0.32
C ASN A 147 8.17 -4.10 -0.09
N HIS A 148 8.76 -3.77 1.06
CA HIS A 148 9.17 -2.41 1.41
C HIS A 148 10.20 -1.82 0.42
N VAL A 149 11.04 -2.64 -0.22
CA VAL A 149 12.08 -2.18 -1.17
C VAL A 149 11.45 -1.54 -2.41
N GLN A 150 10.33 -2.07 -2.89
CA GLN A 150 9.64 -1.50 -4.05
C GLN A 150 8.88 -0.21 -3.72
N LEU A 151 8.49 0.00 -2.46
CA LEU A 151 7.89 1.26 -2.02
C LEU A 151 8.94 2.34 -1.74
N GLN A 152 10.18 1.97 -1.37
CA GLN A 152 11.30 2.91 -1.33
C GLN A 152 11.58 3.56 -2.70
N LEU A 153 11.12 2.97 -3.80
CA LEU A 153 11.18 3.61 -5.13
C LEU A 153 10.39 4.94 -5.17
N LEU A 154 9.38 5.12 -4.31
CA LEU A 154 8.62 6.37 -4.23
C LEU A 154 9.42 7.53 -3.63
N THR A 155 10.43 7.21 -2.80
CA THR A 155 11.28 8.17 -2.12
C THR A 155 12.61 8.39 -2.84
N GLN A 156 12.91 7.59 -3.87
CA GLN A 156 14.10 7.72 -4.68
C GLN A 156 13.90 8.68 -5.87
N PRO A 157 14.98 9.33 -6.35
CA PRO A 157 14.90 10.17 -7.54
C PRO A 157 14.38 9.40 -8.78
N PRO A 158 13.55 10.01 -9.63
CA PRO A 158 13.19 9.47 -10.94
C PRO A 158 14.43 9.11 -11.76
N GLN A 159 14.38 7.96 -12.43
CA GLN A 159 15.00 7.90 -13.74
C GLN A 159 14.12 8.72 -14.71
N PRO A 160 14.66 9.67 -15.49
CA PRO A 160 13.86 10.59 -16.30
C PRO A 160 12.88 9.91 -17.26
N GLU A 161 13.24 8.72 -17.74
CA GLU A 161 12.48 7.93 -18.69
C GLU A 161 11.59 6.87 -18.04
N TRP A 162 11.57 6.75 -16.71
CA TRP A 162 10.80 5.71 -16.04
C TRP A 162 9.49 6.27 -15.48
N VAL A 163 8.45 5.45 -15.59
CA VAL A 163 7.18 5.64 -14.90
C VAL A 163 6.90 4.38 -14.09
N TYR A 164 6.71 4.57 -12.80
CA TYR A 164 6.21 3.53 -11.91
C TYR A 164 4.70 3.66 -11.84
N MET A 165 3.96 2.59 -12.10
CA MET A 165 2.51 2.68 -12.12
C MET A 165 1.82 1.41 -11.64
N TYR A 166 0.65 1.59 -11.06
CA TYR A 166 -0.39 0.59 -11.01
C TYR A 166 -1.56 1.11 -11.85
N PRO A 167 -1.93 0.43 -12.95
CA PRO A 167 -2.95 0.93 -13.88
C PRO A 167 -4.23 1.41 -13.17
N ASP A 168 -4.88 2.47 -13.69
CA ASP A 168 -6.11 3.14 -13.16
C ASP A 168 -6.00 3.90 -11.82
N THR A 169 -4.96 3.65 -11.02
CA THR A 169 -5.00 4.06 -9.61
C THR A 169 -3.81 4.85 -9.11
N PHE A 170 -2.60 4.53 -9.58
CA PHE A 170 -1.38 5.13 -9.07
C PHE A 170 -0.33 5.27 -10.18
N SER A 171 0.39 6.39 -10.19
CA SER A 171 1.54 6.59 -11.08
C SER A 171 2.51 7.59 -10.48
N CYS A 172 3.81 7.33 -10.55
CA CYS A 172 4.85 8.33 -10.27
C CYS A 172 5.98 8.27 -11.29
N GLY A 173 6.61 9.42 -11.53
CA GLY A 173 7.61 9.57 -12.58
C GLY A 173 8.16 10.99 -12.67
N SER A 174 9.06 11.21 -13.63
CA SER A 174 9.50 12.56 -13.98
C SER A 174 8.31 13.40 -14.50
N PRO A 175 8.35 14.75 -14.42
CA PRO A 175 7.30 15.59 -14.98
C PRO A 175 7.06 15.33 -16.47
N GLY A 176 8.12 15.06 -17.24
CA GLY A 176 8.01 14.74 -18.67
C GLY A 176 7.22 13.46 -18.92
N ALA A 177 7.46 12.44 -18.10
CA ALA A 177 6.79 11.14 -18.22
C ALA A 177 5.32 11.22 -17.78
N ILE A 178 5.03 11.93 -16.68
CA ILE A 178 3.66 12.17 -16.20
C ILE A 178 2.86 13.10 -17.13
N ASN A 179 3.51 14.06 -17.78
CA ASN A 179 2.89 14.87 -18.83
C ASN A 179 2.50 14.00 -20.03
N TYR A 180 3.43 13.17 -20.52
CA TYR A 180 3.14 12.24 -21.61
C TYR A 180 1.96 11.33 -21.28
N GLU A 181 1.98 10.70 -20.09
CA GLU A 181 0.88 9.85 -19.62
C GLU A 181 -0.46 10.59 -19.57
N SER A 182 -0.47 11.84 -19.11
CA SER A 182 -1.68 12.66 -19.03
C SER A 182 -2.27 12.97 -20.41
N GLU A 183 -1.43 13.25 -21.40
CA GLU A 183 -1.87 13.59 -22.76
C GLU A 183 -2.46 12.40 -23.52
N LEU A 184 -2.20 11.16 -23.09
CA LEU A 184 -2.76 9.96 -23.70
C LEU A 184 -4.29 9.90 -23.68
N ILE A 185 -4.97 10.64 -22.79
CA ILE A 185 -6.44 10.75 -22.81
C ILE A 185 -6.97 11.33 -24.12
N HIS A 186 -6.23 12.23 -24.76
CA HIS A 186 -6.61 12.83 -26.06
C HIS A 186 -6.27 11.94 -27.24
N HIS A 187 -5.38 10.96 -27.03
CA HIS A 187 -5.04 9.93 -28.00
C HIS A 187 -5.89 8.67 -27.82
N TRP A 188 -6.81 8.64 -26.88
CA TRP A 188 -7.84 7.61 -26.82
C TRP A 188 -8.91 7.91 -27.89
N PRO A 189 -9.38 6.92 -28.69
CA PRO A 189 -9.18 5.49 -28.55
C PRO A 189 -8.19 4.91 -29.59
N TYR A 190 -7.04 5.54 -29.83
CA TYR A 190 -6.02 5.05 -30.79
C TYR A 190 -5.70 3.56 -30.63
N VAL A 191 -5.66 3.06 -29.39
CA VAL A 191 -5.50 1.62 -29.09
C VAL A 191 -6.67 0.78 -29.59
N TYR A 192 -7.93 1.23 -29.48
CA TYR A 192 -9.11 0.55 -30.06
C TYR A 192 -8.95 0.35 -31.56
N HIS A 193 -8.62 1.42 -32.29
CA HIS A 193 -8.50 1.37 -33.75
C HIS A 193 -7.34 0.49 -34.18
N ARG A 194 -6.19 0.62 -33.52
CA ARG A 194 -5.02 -0.23 -33.84
C ARG A 194 -5.27 -1.70 -33.51
N TYR A 195 -5.94 -2.02 -32.41
CA TYR A 195 -6.18 -3.41 -32.00
C TYR A 195 -7.26 -4.12 -32.83
N LEU A 196 -8.29 -3.41 -33.28
CA LEU A 196 -9.39 -4.02 -34.05
C LEU A 196 -9.15 -4.01 -35.55
N ASP A 197 -8.48 -3.00 -36.10
CA ASP A 197 -8.33 -2.86 -37.56
C ASP A 197 -7.11 -3.62 -38.11
N THR A 198 -6.10 -3.96 -37.29
CA THR A 198 -4.87 -4.59 -37.78
C THR A 198 -4.89 -6.12 -37.80
N GLY A 199 -5.95 -6.78 -37.32
CA GLY A 199 -6.01 -8.25 -37.23
C GLY A 199 -5.00 -8.89 -36.25
N SER A 200 -4.12 -8.08 -35.64
CA SER A 200 -3.10 -8.50 -34.67
C SER A 200 -3.66 -9.02 -33.33
N PHE A 201 -4.99 -9.00 -33.18
CA PHE A 201 -5.70 -9.59 -32.03
C PHE A 201 -5.46 -11.11 -31.90
N GLN A 202 -5.06 -11.79 -32.98
CA GLN A 202 -4.80 -13.24 -32.96
C GLN A 202 -3.45 -13.64 -32.32
N GLU A 203 -2.45 -12.75 -32.25
CA GLU A 203 -1.10 -13.12 -31.81
C GLU A 203 -0.90 -13.05 -30.28
N MET A 204 -1.75 -12.34 -29.54
CA MET A 204 -1.78 -12.41 -28.07
C MET A 204 -2.57 -13.65 -27.60
N ASN A 205 -1.97 -14.79 -27.90
CA ASN A 205 -2.41 -16.15 -27.59
C ASN A 205 -2.92 -16.37 -26.15
N ASN A 206 -4.03 -17.11 -26.06
CA ASN A 206 -4.39 -18.09 -25.02
C ASN A 206 -4.90 -17.66 -23.64
N ASN A 207 -5.21 -16.39 -23.37
CA ASN A 207 -5.81 -16.03 -22.06
C ASN A 207 -7.03 -15.12 -22.17
N PHE A 208 -8.03 -15.56 -22.95
CA PHE A 208 -9.36 -14.95 -23.05
C PHE A 208 -10.08 -14.80 -21.69
N ASN A 209 -9.66 -15.54 -20.66
CA ASN A 209 -10.15 -15.36 -19.29
C ASN A 209 -9.76 -14.01 -18.65
N THR A 210 -8.71 -13.35 -19.14
CA THR A 210 -8.24 -12.02 -18.67
C THR A 210 -8.83 -10.86 -19.45
N LEU A 211 -9.34 -11.11 -20.66
CA LEU A 211 -10.18 -10.17 -21.44
C LEU A 211 -11.58 -9.97 -20.83
N LYS A 212 -11.84 -10.54 -19.64
CA LYS A 212 -13.09 -10.37 -18.91
C LYS A 212 -13.28 -8.90 -18.56
N LYS A 213 -14.36 -8.33 -19.10
CA LYS A 213 -15.02 -7.07 -18.74
C LYS A 213 -14.31 -5.75 -19.07
N TRP A 214 -12.98 -5.69 -19.13
CA TRP A 214 -12.24 -4.41 -19.00
C TRP A 214 -11.40 -3.96 -20.20
N LEU A 215 -11.52 -4.61 -21.37
CA LEU A 215 -10.78 -4.26 -22.60
C LEU A 215 -10.82 -2.77 -22.97
N PHE A 216 -11.89 -2.07 -22.58
CA PHE A 216 -12.11 -0.67 -22.92
C PHE A 216 -11.60 0.32 -21.89
N MET A 217 -11.20 -0.11 -20.68
CA MET A 217 -10.64 0.82 -19.70
C MET A 217 -9.36 1.41 -20.27
N SER A 218 -9.45 2.67 -20.63
CA SER A 218 -8.48 3.40 -21.41
C SER A 218 -7.16 3.55 -20.62
N GLU A 219 -7.26 3.65 -19.28
CA GLU A 219 -6.15 3.59 -18.33
C GLU A 219 -5.51 2.19 -18.16
N MET A 220 -6.25 1.10 -18.39
CA MET A 220 -5.69 -0.27 -18.33
C MET A 220 -4.76 -0.55 -19.51
N ASN A 221 -4.88 0.25 -20.59
CA ASN A 221 -4.07 0.12 -21.79
C ASN A 221 -2.81 0.99 -21.77
N LEU A 222 -2.54 1.72 -20.67
CA LEU A 222 -1.35 2.56 -20.52
C LEU A 222 -0.07 1.81 -20.88
N ILE A 223 0.07 0.55 -20.46
CA ILE A 223 1.24 -0.27 -20.78
C ILE A 223 1.51 -0.32 -22.29
N GLN A 224 0.46 -0.40 -23.11
CA GLN A 224 0.59 -0.50 -24.56
C GLN A 224 0.94 0.84 -25.20
N TYR A 225 0.43 1.95 -24.69
CA TYR A 225 0.81 3.28 -25.14
C TYR A 225 2.30 3.54 -24.90
N PHE A 226 2.79 3.16 -23.72
CA PHE A 226 4.19 3.37 -23.35
C PHE A 226 5.18 2.50 -24.12
N LYS A 227 4.79 1.30 -24.57
CA LYS A 227 5.63 0.46 -25.47
C LYS A 227 6.01 1.17 -26.76
N ALA A 228 5.17 2.11 -27.22
CA ALA A 228 5.43 2.91 -28.42
C ALA A 228 6.10 4.27 -28.10
N SER A 229 6.48 4.49 -26.83
CA SER A 229 7.07 5.73 -26.34
C SER A 229 8.54 5.52 -25.98
N LYS A 230 9.23 6.62 -25.67
CA LYS A 230 10.58 6.56 -25.08
C LYS A 230 10.60 6.20 -23.59
N TYR A 231 9.43 6.14 -22.94
CA TYR A 231 9.32 5.92 -21.51
C TYR A 231 9.17 4.44 -21.18
N HIS A 232 9.85 4.00 -20.14
CA HIS A 232 9.82 2.65 -19.60
C HIS A 232 8.82 2.54 -18.45
N ILE A 233 8.06 1.45 -18.40
CA ILE A 233 7.13 1.18 -17.31
C ILE A 233 7.73 0.18 -16.33
N HIS A 234 7.62 0.52 -15.06
CA HIS A 234 7.80 -0.40 -13.94
C HIS A 234 6.47 -0.56 -13.22
N THR A 235 5.83 -1.71 -13.38
CA THR A 235 4.58 -2.00 -12.68
C THR A 235 4.85 -2.15 -11.18
N LEU A 236 4.15 -1.38 -10.36
CA LEU A 236 4.23 -1.50 -8.90
C LEU A 236 3.59 -2.82 -8.44
N PRO A 237 4.03 -3.40 -7.31
CA PRO A 237 3.43 -4.61 -6.77
C PRO A 237 1.93 -4.44 -6.51
N PRO A 238 1.13 -5.54 -6.54
CA PRO A 238 -0.33 -5.53 -6.37
C PRO A 238 -0.81 -5.20 -4.95
N ASP A 239 0.06 -4.59 -4.16
CA ASP A 239 -0.14 -4.20 -2.77
C ASP A 239 -0.97 -2.90 -2.69
N PHE A 240 -0.91 -2.05 -3.73
CA PHE A 240 -1.81 -0.92 -3.92
C PHE A 240 -3.21 -1.41 -4.30
N LYS A 241 -4.22 -1.05 -3.50
CA LYS A 241 -5.60 -1.49 -3.72
C LYS A 241 -6.59 -0.37 -3.49
N ILE A 242 -7.71 -0.47 -4.19
CA ILE A 242 -8.89 0.34 -3.90
C ILE A 242 -9.47 -0.13 -2.56
N MET A 243 -9.42 0.75 -1.56
CA MET A 243 -10.03 0.56 -0.26
C MET A 243 -11.50 0.95 -0.33
N ARG A 244 -12.38 0.11 0.22
CA ARG A 244 -13.81 0.40 0.34
C ARG A 244 -14.15 0.62 1.81
N ARG A 245 -15.17 1.43 2.11
CA ARG A 245 -15.54 1.75 3.50
C ARG A 245 -15.87 0.51 4.35
N SER A 246 -16.42 -0.54 3.76
CA SER A 246 -16.62 -1.84 4.42
C SER A 246 -15.29 -2.49 4.86
N MET A 247 -14.19 -2.22 4.16
CA MET A 247 -12.84 -2.65 4.54
C MET A 247 -12.21 -1.76 5.62
N VAL A 248 -12.70 -0.53 5.79
CA VAL A 248 -12.20 0.46 6.75
C VAL A 248 -12.92 0.36 8.12
N GLY A 249 -14.14 -0.20 8.15
CA GLY A 249 -14.97 -0.33 9.36
C GLY A 249 -15.08 -1.74 9.96
N GLU A 250 -14.52 -2.78 9.33
CA GLU A 250 -14.51 -4.15 9.86
C GLU A 250 -13.24 -4.47 10.69
N VAL A 251 -12.52 -3.45 11.17
CA VAL A 251 -11.33 -3.64 12.01
C VAL A 251 -11.67 -4.10 13.43
N SER A 252 -12.95 -4.09 13.82
CA SER A 252 -13.38 -4.64 15.12
C SER A 252 -13.30 -6.17 15.22
N ASN A 253 -12.91 -6.86 14.14
CA ASN A 253 -12.59 -8.30 14.11
C ASN A 253 -11.54 -8.65 13.04
N SER A 254 -10.78 -7.67 12.53
CA SER A 254 -9.80 -7.95 11.49
C SER A 254 -8.57 -8.59 12.11
N ASP A 255 -8.45 -9.86 11.81
CA ASP A 255 -7.24 -10.64 11.74
C ASP A 255 -5.98 -9.81 11.38
N LEU A 256 -4.93 -9.91 12.22
CA LEU A 256 -3.61 -9.25 12.10
C LEU A 256 -3.01 -9.38 10.68
N GLN A 257 -3.41 -10.43 9.96
CA GLN A 257 -3.03 -10.75 8.59
C GLN A 257 -1.54 -10.51 8.34
N ASN A 258 -1.23 -9.32 7.83
CA ASN A 258 0.05 -9.00 7.21
C ASN A 258 0.58 -7.67 7.73
N ASP A 259 -0.01 -7.14 8.79
CA ASP A 259 0.48 -5.92 9.43
C ASP A 259 1.59 -6.29 10.40
N HIS A 260 2.69 -5.56 10.29
CA HIS A 260 3.86 -5.88 11.06
C HIS A 260 3.74 -5.30 12.47
N MET A 261 3.44 -6.15 13.43
CA MET A 261 3.32 -5.74 14.83
C MET A 261 4.59 -5.06 15.34
N THR A 262 4.42 -3.97 16.08
CA THR A 262 5.51 -3.22 16.75
C THR A 262 5.35 -3.20 18.27
N SER A 263 4.11 -3.22 18.76
CA SER A 263 3.84 -3.36 20.19
C SER A 263 2.46 -3.93 20.44
N VAL A 264 2.29 -4.54 21.61
CA VAL A 264 1.02 -5.02 22.12
C VAL A 264 0.85 -4.57 23.54
N HIS A 265 -0.23 -3.86 23.81
CA HIS A 265 -0.56 -3.37 25.14
C HIS A 265 -1.85 -3.99 25.63
N TYR A 266 -1.85 -4.48 26.87
CA TYR A 266 -3.03 -5.01 27.53
C TYR A 266 -3.42 -4.14 28.72
N GLY A 267 -4.66 -3.69 28.77
CA GLY A 267 -5.07 -2.77 29.82
C GLY A 267 -6.36 -1.99 29.54
N LEU A 268 -6.54 -0.94 30.34
CA LEU A 268 -7.67 -0.01 30.23
C LEU A 268 -7.29 1.35 30.84
N GLY A 269 -7.74 2.43 30.21
CA GLY A 269 -7.60 3.78 30.75
C GLY A 269 -6.13 4.20 30.86
N ASP A 270 -5.68 4.44 32.09
CA ASP A 270 -4.30 4.80 32.44
C ASP A 270 -3.45 3.60 32.89
N ARG A 271 -3.99 2.37 32.83
CA ARG A 271 -3.32 1.15 33.30
C ARG A 271 -3.05 0.19 32.15
N TRP A 272 -1.84 0.24 31.61
CA TRP A 272 -1.40 -0.56 30.48
C TRP A 272 -0.13 -1.36 30.83
N VAL A 273 -0.06 -2.57 30.31
CA VAL A 273 1.13 -3.43 30.37
C VAL A 273 1.53 -3.79 28.95
N ASP A 274 2.80 -3.60 28.62
CA ASP A 274 3.39 -4.13 27.38
C ASP A 274 3.45 -5.66 27.48
N VAL A 275 2.75 -6.33 26.56
CA VAL A 275 2.68 -7.79 26.45
C VAL A 275 3.19 -8.28 25.10
N THR A 276 3.99 -7.47 24.39
CA THR A 276 4.42 -7.74 23.02
C THR A 276 5.12 -9.09 22.90
N ASP A 277 6.12 -9.34 23.74
CA ASP A 277 6.87 -10.60 23.72
C ASP A 277 5.98 -11.80 24.09
N GLN A 278 5.13 -11.68 25.12
CA GLN A 278 4.25 -12.76 25.56
C GLN A 278 3.21 -13.10 24.49
N PHE A 279 2.70 -12.09 23.80
CA PHE A 279 1.71 -12.27 22.74
C PHE A 279 2.33 -12.95 21.51
N VAL A 280 3.55 -12.57 21.10
CA VAL A 280 4.27 -13.23 19.98
C VAL A 280 4.58 -14.69 20.32
N GLU A 281 5.06 -14.95 21.53
CA GLU A 281 5.35 -16.32 21.99
C GLU A 281 4.09 -17.20 21.91
N LEU A 282 2.96 -16.71 22.43
CA LEU A 282 1.70 -17.44 22.36
C LEU A 282 1.15 -17.60 20.94
N LEU A 283 1.32 -16.60 20.07
CA LEU A 283 0.96 -16.72 18.65
C LEU A 283 1.70 -17.89 18.00
N ALA A 284 3.00 -18.02 18.29
CA ALA A 284 3.85 -19.08 17.74
C ALA A 284 3.45 -20.45 18.30
N GLU A 285 3.28 -20.57 19.62
CA GLU A 285 2.91 -21.83 20.28
C GLU A 285 1.57 -22.40 19.81
N GLN A 286 0.61 -21.52 19.49
CA GLN A 286 -0.75 -21.91 19.11
C GLN A 286 -0.98 -21.89 17.59
N TYR A 287 0.09 -21.82 16.80
CA TYR A 287 0.00 -21.71 15.36
C TYR A 287 -0.45 -23.02 14.70
N ASP A 288 -1.60 -22.96 14.03
CA ASP A 288 -2.21 -24.05 13.26
C ASP A 288 -1.75 -23.96 11.80
N HIS A 289 -0.66 -24.67 11.47
CA HIS A 289 -0.08 -24.74 10.13
C HIS A 289 -1.10 -25.00 9.00
N PRO A 290 -1.99 -26.02 9.08
CA PRO A 290 -3.01 -26.28 8.07
C PRO A 290 -3.90 -25.09 7.73
N HIS A 291 -4.21 -24.23 8.72
CA HIS A 291 -5.16 -23.13 8.55
C HIS A 291 -4.51 -21.74 8.58
N ASN A 292 -3.18 -21.69 8.74
CA ASN A 292 -2.36 -20.48 8.76
C ASN A 292 -2.86 -19.45 9.79
N ARG A 293 -3.17 -19.89 11.03
CA ARG A 293 -3.77 -19.03 12.07
C ARG A 293 -3.51 -19.56 13.48
N SER A 294 -3.64 -18.72 14.49
CA SER A 294 -3.59 -19.06 15.92
C SER A 294 -4.89 -18.61 16.61
N LEU A 295 -5.48 -19.45 17.47
CA LEU A 295 -6.68 -19.08 18.25
C LEU A 295 -6.27 -18.64 19.64
N LEU A 296 -6.22 -17.35 19.92
CA LEU A 296 -5.80 -16.85 21.24
C LEU A 296 -6.99 -16.36 22.06
N ALA A 297 -7.02 -16.74 23.34
CA ALA A 297 -7.93 -16.17 24.32
C ALA A 297 -7.30 -14.92 24.96
N ILE A 298 -7.99 -13.80 24.91
CA ILE A 298 -7.51 -12.54 25.49
C ILE A 298 -7.92 -12.50 26.96
N ASN A 299 -6.95 -12.67 27.85
CA ASN A 299 -7.16 -12.69 29.29
C ASN A 299 -5.89 -12.33 30.07
N ASN A 300 -6.02 -12.25 31.40
CA ASN A 300 -4.95 -11.90 32.32
C ASN A 300 -3.69 -12.78 32.26
N ALA A 301 -3.75 -13.98 31.69
CA ALA A 301 -2.57 -14.82 31.50
C ALA A 301 -1.55 -14.17 30.55
N LEU A 302 -2.00 -13.32 29.60
CA LEU A 302 -1.12 -12.58 28.69
C LEU A 302 -0.15 -11.65 29.43
N ALA A 303 -0.64 -10.96 30.46
CA ALA A 303 0.12 -9.91 31.14
C ALA A 303 0.82 -10.39 32.42
N LYS A 304 0.69 -11.67 32.81
CA LYS A 304 1.16 -12.25 34.10
C LYS A 304 0.60 -11.55 35.37
N THR A 305 -0.10 -10.42 35.22
CA THR A 305 -0.78 -9.63 36.24
C THR A 305 -2.04 -9.01 35.64
N ASP A 306 -3.06 -8.72 36.46
CA ASP A 306 -4.23 -7.96 36.01
C ASP A 306 -3.96 -6.45 36.17
N PRO A 307 -3.80 -5.68 35.08
CA PRO A 307 -3.51 -4.25 35.19
C PRO A 307 -4.72 -3.42 35.65
N ALA A 308 -5.94 -3.94 35.54
CA ALA A 308 -7.15 -3.25 35.97
C ALA A 308 -8.14 -4.24 36.60
N PRO A 309 -7.90 -4.68 37.86
CA PRO A 309 -8.73 -5.67 38.52
C PRO A 309 -10.20 -5.25 38.60
N GLY A 310 -11.10 -6.17 38.21
CA GLY A 310 -12.54 -5.95 38.22
C GLY A 310 -13.09 -5.15 37.04
N LEU A 311 -12.24 -4.74 36.09
CA LEU A 311 -12.63 -4.05 34.86
C LEU A 311 -12.29 -4.90 33.63
N VAL A 312 -13.15 -4.82 32.61
CA VAL A 312 -12.91 -5.46 31.31
C VAL A 312 -11.83 -4.69 30.58
N LYS A 313 -10.72 -5.37 30.29
CA LYS A 313 -9.57 -4.79 29.59
C LYS A 313 -9.68 -5.03 28.10
N LYS A 314 -8.74 -4.44 27.37
CA LYS A 314 -8.56 -4.69 25.95
C LYS A 314 -7.09 -4.91 25.64
N LEU A 315 -6.84 -5.74 24.63
CA LEU A 315 -5.56 -5.84 23.95
C LEU A 315 -5.55 -4.83 22.80
N VAL A 316 -4.51 -4.03 22.70
CA VAL A 316 -4.28 -3.10 21.60
C VAL A 316 -2.97 -3.51 20.93
N ILE A 317 -3.05 -3.91 19.68
CA ILE A 317 -1.89 -4.23 18.86
C ILE A 317 -1.62 -3.04 17.97
N THR A 318 -0.43 -2.48 18.06
CA THR A 318 0.05 -1.40 17.19
C THR A 318 1.03 -1.96 16.18
N THR A 319 0.92 -1.53 14.93
CA THR A 319 1.74 -2.07 13.83
C THR A 319 2.63 -0.98 13.23
N LEU A 320 3.67 -1.38 12.49
CA LEU A 320 4.59 -0.49 11.80
C LEU A 320 3.84 0.41 10.82
N GLU A 321 2.76 -0.11 10.24
CA GLU A 321 1.85 0.62 9.35
C GLU A 321 1.11 1.75 10.08
N GLY A 322 1.07 1.72 11.42
CA GLY A 322 0.38 2.69 12.28
C GLY A 322 -1.08 2.31 12.53
N ASN A 323 -1.45 1.06 12.26
CA ASN A 323 -2.78 0.55 12.55
C ASN A 323 -2.86 0.12 14.02
N GLU A 324 -4.05 0.28 14.61
CA GLU A 324 -4.38 -0.25 15.93
C GLU A 324 -5.48 -1.29 15.81
N PHE A 325 -5.22 -2.48 16.33
CA PHE A 325 -6.19 -3.56 16.42
C PHE A 325 -6.60 -3.75 17.87
N VAL A 326 -7.91 -3.70 18.14
CA VAL A 326 -8.45 -3.73 19.49
C VAL A 326 -9.24 -5.01 19.71
N TYR A 327 -8.82 -5.80 20.69
CA TYR A 327 -9.47 -7.06 21.07
C TYR A 327 -9.93 -7.00 22.52
N MET A 328 -11.14 -7.46 22.80
CA MET A 328 -11.71 -7.38 24.14
C MET A 328 -11.31 -8.60 24.98
N GLU A 329 -11.07 -8.37 26.27
CA GLU A 329 -10.87 -9.45 27.24
C GLU A 329 -12.08 -10.40 27.29
N HIS A 330 -11.83 -11.67 27.60
CA HIS A 330 -12.80 -12.77 27.68
C HIS A 330 -13.35 -13.26 26.33
N ALA A 331 -12.80 -12.80 25.22
CA ALA A 331 -13.05 -13.35 23.90
C ALA A 331 -11.83 -14.11 23.36
N SER A 332 -12.10 -15.06 22.47
CA SER A 332 -11.06 -15.75 21.69
C SER A 332 -11.11 -15.27 20.25
N TYR A 333 -9.95 -14.99 19.68
CA TYR A 333 -9.82 -14.47 18.33
C TYR A 333 -8.87 -15.32 17.50
N TRP A 334 -9.19 -15.44 16.21
CA TRP A 334 -8.28 -16.03 15.24
C TRP A 334 -7.32 -14.96 14.73
N PHE A 335 -6.03 -15.24 14.86
CA PHE A 335 -4.92 -14.42 14.41
C PHE A 335 -4.17 -15.16 13.31
N LYS A 336 -4.22 -14.67 12.08
CA LYS A 336 -3.29 -14.99 11.00
C LYS A 336 -2.17 -13.97 11.09
N TYR A 337 -0.96 -14.47 11.10
CA TYR A 337 0.23 -13.63 11.17
C TYR A 337 1.20 -14.08 10.09
N GLN A 338 1.37 -13.27 9.05
CA GLN A 338 2.17 -13.65 7.87
C GLN A 338 3.68 -13.55 8.08
N TYR A 339 4.14 -13.00 9.20
CA TYR A 339 5.55 -12.95 9.56
C TYR A 339 6.02 -14.25 10.23
N ILE A 340 5.39 -15.38 9.89
CA ILE A 340 5.83 -16.73 10.24
C ILE A 340 6.56 -17.31 9.03
N TYR A 341 7.86 -17.49 9.16
CA TYR A 341 8.76 -17.94 8.09
C TYR A 341 9.19 -19.38 8.32
N PHE A 342 9.20 -20.16 7.24
CA PHE A 342 9.71 -21.52 7.22
C PHE A 342 11.09 -21.52 6.58
N ILE A 343 12.11 -21.84 7.38
CA ILE A 343 13.48 -21.89 6.90
C ILE A 343 13.87 -23.35 6.84
N SER A 344 14.02 -23.90 5.63
CA SER A 344 14.57 -25.24 5.46
C SER A 344 16.09 -25.16 5.49
N CYS A 345 16.64 -25.10 6.70
CA CYS A 345 18.09 -25.02 6.94
C CYS A 345 18.43 -25.67 8.29
N PRO A 346 19.30 -26.70 8.29
CA PRO A 346 19.86 -27.25 9.52
C PRO A 346 20.62 -26.21 10.35
N LEU A 347 20.51 -26.30 11.69
CA LEU A 347 21.17 -25.34 12.60
C LEU A 347 22.70 -25.32 12.48
N ASP A 348 23.33 -26.40 12.01
CA ASP A 348 24.76 -26.52 11.79
C ASP A 348 25.25 -25.83 10.50
N GLU A 349 24.35 -25.55 9.55
CA GLU A 349 24.62 -24.73 8.38
C GLU A 349 24.60 -23.22 8.67
N ILE A 350 24.15 -22.83 9.87
CA ILE A 350 24.16 -21.44 10.31
C ILE A 350 25.58 -21.04 10.70
N LYS A 351 26.16 -20.11 9.94
CA LYS A 351 27.48 -19.54 10.21
C LYS A 351 27.42 -18.43 11.26
N LYS A 352 26.41 -17.56 11.16
CA LYS A 352 26.25 -16.41 12.05
C LYS A 352 24.82 -15.91 12.07
N VAL A 353 24.34 -15.51 13.24
CA VAL A 353 23.09 -14.76 13.40
C VAL A 353 23.37 -13.44 14.11
N THR A 354 22.92 -12.33 13.53
CA THR A 354 23.01 -11.01 14.15
C THR A 354 21.65 -10.38 14.32
N TYR A 355 21.48 -9.58 15.37
CA TYR A 355 20.24 -8.85 15.65
C TYR A 355 20.54 -7.39 15.96
N GLY A 356 19.82 -6.46 15.29
CA GLY A 356 19.93 -5.03 15.54
C GLY A 356 19.65 -4.17 14.31
N LEU A 357 20.18 -2.95 14.29
CA LEU A 357 19.95 -1.98 13.20
C LEU A 357 21.24 -1.26 12.80
N GLY A 358 21.56 -1.27 11.51
CA GLY A 358 22.73 -0.60 10.96
C GLY A 358 24.03 -1.10 11.60
N THR A 359 24.78 -0.20 12.25
CA THR A 359 26.03 -0.54 12.96
C THR A 359 25.82 -1.04 14.39
N ARG A 360 24.59 -0.92 14.93
CA ARG A 360 24.22 -1.34 16.29
C ARG A 360 23.67 -2.77 16.23
N VAL A 361 24.54 -3.76 16.10
CA VAL A 361 24.16 -5.18 15.97
C VAL A 361 24.87 -6.07 16.98
N HIS A 362 24.16 -7.06 17.52
CA HIS A 362 24.70 -8.09 18.39
C HIS A 362 24.79 -9.44 17.67
N ASP A 363 25.83 -10.21 17.93
CA ASP A 363 25.88 -11.62 17.53
C ASP A 363 25.04 -12.44 18.51
N VAL A 364 23.97 -13.05 17.98
CA VAL A 364 23.00 -13.83 18.74
C VAL A 364 23.04 -15.31 18.37
N THR A 365 24.06 -15.77 17.62
CA THR A 365 24.14 -17.14 17.07
C THR A 365 23.89 -18.21 18.12
N LYS A 366 24.61 -18.16 19.26
CA LYS A 366 24.46 -19.15 20.33
C LYS A 366 23.07 -19.14 20.95
N LYS A 367 22.49 -17.96 21.18
CA LYS A 367 21.18 -17.82 21.82
C LYS A 367 20.06 -18.24 20.88
N PHE A 368 20.16 -17.87 19.60
CA PHE A 368 19.28 -18.31 18.53
C PHE A 368 19.23 -19.84 18.44
N CYS A 369 20.38 -20.52 18.33
CA CYS A 369 20.40 -21.98 18.25
C CYS A 369 19.88 -22.65 19.53
N ALA A 370 20.15 -22.08 20.71
CA ALA A 370 19.64 -22.59 21.98
C ALA A 370 18.10 -22.50 22.05
N LEU A 371 17.52 -21.37 21.64
CA LEU A 371 16.07 -21.17 21.60
C LEU A 371 15.42 -22.09 20.56
N SER A 372 16.02 -22.20 19.38
CA SER A 372 15.53 -23.12 18.34
C SER A 372 15.45 -24.56 18.86
N ASN A 373 16.47 -25.02 19.60
CA ASN A 373 16.45 -26.35 20.20
C ASN A 373 15.41 -26.48 21.34
N ALA A 374 15.21 -25.43 22.13
CA ALA A 374 14.28 -25.45 23.26
C ALA A 374 12.80 -25.40 22.83
N HIS A 375 12.51 -24.80 21.69
CA HIS A 375 11.14 -24.49 21.23
C HIS A 375 10.79 -25.23 19.94
N ASN A 376 11.15 -26.52 19.81
CA ASN A 376 10.81 -27.36 18.65
C ASN A 376 11.10 -26.68 17.30
N SER A 377 12.34 -26.19 17.14
CA SER A 377 12.79 -25.48 15.95
C SER A 377 12.10 -24.14 15.69
N THR A 378 11.40 -23.57 16.68
CA THR A 378 10.74 -22.26 16.54
C THR A 378 11.54 -21.19 17.28
N VAL A 379 11.79 -20.06 16.63
CA VAL A 379 12.44 -18.89 17.23
C VAL A 379 11.62 -17.65 16.92
N TYR A 380 11.26 -16.91 17.94
CA TYR A 380 10.68 -15.58 17.79
C TYR A 380 11.81 -14.56 17.64
N VAL A 381 11.61 -13.51 16.87
CA VAL A 381 12.60 -12.45 16.69
C VAL A 381 12.23 -11.31 17.61
N SER A 382 12.87 -11.13 18.76
CA SER A 382 12.63 -9.93 19.57
C SER A 382 13.82 -9.63 20.48
N ASN A 383 13.67 -8.62 21.33
CA ASN A 383 14.68 -8.21 22.30
C ASN A 383 15.11 -9.32 23.28
N HIS A 384 14.35 -10.41 23.45
CA HIS A 384 14.81 -11.56 24.24
C HIS A 384 16.07 -12.23 23.65
N LEU A 385 16.38 -12.04 22.36
CA LEU A 385 17.59 -12.57 21.71
C LEU A 385 18.87 -11.91 22.22
N VAL A 386 18.74 -10.75 22.87
CA VAL A 386 19.84 -9.96 23.41
C VAL A 386 19.64 -9.69 24.89
N ALA A 387 20.68 -9.22 25.58
CA ALA A 387 20.57 -8.80 26.98
C ALA A 387 20.08 -7.35 27.11
N ASN A 388 20.41 -6.51 26.13
CA ASN A 388 20.02 -5.11 26.04
C ASN A 388 19.56 -4.83 24.61
N ASP A 389 18.49 -4.06 24.45
CA ASP A 389 18.00 -3.64 23.14
C ASP A 389 19.08 -2.79 22.42
N PRO A 390 19.59 -3.21 21.25
CA PRO A 390 20.61 -2.47 20.51
C PRO A 390 20.14 -1.12 19.97
N SER A 391 18.84 -0.92 19.79
CA SER A 391 18.25 0.28 19.19
C SER A 391 16.83 0.50 19.73
N PRO A 392 16.68 0.97 20.98
CA PRO A 392 15.37 1.18 21.59
C PRO A 392 14.51 2.15 20.78
N GLY A 393 13.27 1.74 20.48
CA GLY A 393 12.31 2.53 19.70
C GLY A 393 12.48 2.42 18.18
N ASP A 394 13.53 1.76 17.70
CA ASP A 394 13.71 1.46 16.27
C ASP A 394 13.41 -0.03 16.01
N GLU A 395 12.83 -0.33 14.84
CA GLU A 395 12.68 -1.71 14.38
C GLU A 395 14.05 -2.34 14.08
N LYS A 396 14.23 -3.56 14.58
CA LYS A 396 15.49 -4.31 14.44
C LYS A 396 15.33 -5.46 13.45
N ILE A 397 16.45 -5.89 12.87
CA ILE A 397 16.49 -6.97 11.90
C ILE A 397 17.33 -8.11 12.46
N LEU A 398 16.81 -9.33 12.37
CA LEU A 398 17.60 -10.55 12.51
C LEU A 398 18.17 -10.93 11.15
N THR A 399 19.49 -10.96 11.05
CA THR A 399 20.22 -11.45 9.88
C THR A 399 20.79 -12.83 10.17
N LEU A 400 20.42 -13.81 9.34
CA LEU A 400 20.96 -15.16 9.37
C LEU A 400 21.89 -15.35 8.17
N LEU A 401 23.14 -15.72 8.44
CA LEU A 401 24.18 -16.00 7.45
C LEU A 401 24.52 -17.48 7.49
N LEU A 402 24.43 -18.14 6.35
CA LEU A 402 24.79 -19.55 6.19
C LEU A 402 26.27 -19.76 5.86
N GLN A 403 26.74 -21.00 5.98
CA GLN A 403 28.11 -21.38 5.65
C GLN A 403 28.46 -21.10 4.18
N ASP A 404 27.50 -21.29 3.27
CA ASP A 404 27.65 -21.04 1.83
C ASP A 404 27.65 -19.54 1.45
N GLY A 405 27.40 -18.65 2.43
CA GLY A 405 27.31 -17.21 2.25
C GLY A 405 25.90 -16.67 1.99
N THR A 406 24.88 -17.53 1.91
CA THR A 406 23.48 -17.12 1.78
C THR A 406 23.04 -16.32 3.00
N ARG A 407 22.29 -15.23 2.76
CA ARG A 407 21.84 -14.28 3.78
C ARG A 407 20.32 -14.17 3.78
N TYR A 408 19.72 -14.33 4.96
CA TYR A 408 18.30 -14.08 5.21
C TYR A 408 18.14 -12.94 6.22
N GLU A 409 17.06 -12.18 6.07
CA GLU A 409 16.73 -11.06 6.95
C GLU A 409 15.26 -11.13 7.36
N PHE A 410 15.02 -10.94 8.65
CA PHE A 410 13.70 -11.01 9.26
C PHE A 410 13.50 -9.82 10.18
N ALA A 411 12.34 -9.18 10.10
CA ALA A 411 12.02 -8.04 10.94
C ALA A 411 11.76 -8.49 12.40
N GLU A 412 11.89 -7.58 13.35
CA GLU A 412 11.49 -7.78 14.75
C GLU A 412 10.07 -8.32 14.85
N TYR A 413 9.72 -9.09 15.86
CA TYR A 413 8.45 -9.80 16.06
C TYR A 413 8.07 -10.85 15.00
N SER A 414 8.93 -11.13 14.02
CA SER A 414 8.77 -12.32 13.15
C SER A 414 8.92 -13.62 13.93
N ILE A 415 8.35 -14.70 13.41
CA ILE A 415 8.47 -16.07 13.92
C ILE A 415 9.19 -16.90 12.85
N LEU A 416 10.17 -17.69 13.27
CA LEU A 416 10.98 -18.54 12.41
C LEU A 416 10.76 -19.98 12.82
N VAL A 417 10.32 -20.83 11.88
CA VAL A 417 10.19 -22.26 12.05
C VAL A 417 11.25 -22.92 11.18
N MET A 418 12.27 -23.51 11.82
CA MET A 418 13.34 -24.25 11.15
C MET A 418 12.83 -25.65 10.80
N ALA A 419 12.96 -26.04 9.53
CA ALA A 419 12.47 -27.30 8.97
C ALA A 419 13.60 -28.19 8.44
#